data_AF-Q2TTV5-F1
#
_entry.id   AF-Q2TTV5-F1
#
_cell.length_a   1.000
_cell.length_b   1.000
_cell.length_c   1.000
_cell.angle_alpha   90.00
_cell.angle_beta   90.00
_cell.angle_gamma   90.00
#
_symmetry.space_group_name_H-M   'P 1'
#
loop_
_entity.id
_entity.type
_entity.pdbx_description
1 polymer ?
#
loop_
_entity_poly.entity_id
_entity_poly.type
_entity_poly.pdbx_seq_one_letter_code
_entity_poly.pdbx_strand_id
1 'polypeptide(L)'
;MGLHGDALPEFCYRAEWNRRNSMKVKYKVFSNLYQDSVSLMQISAQISKLPGIQQASVVMGTPNNLEQLRDAGLGNEINASPNDLVIAVMGEEDICNEALLLAQQRLTSKPDDETDCGIKSPEKVSLEMALEAEPEANLALISVPGDYAAAEAIKALNLGMNVMMFSDNVQYRAGKIHQNACPRTSAHRNGT
;
A
#
# COMPACT_ATOMS: atom_id res chain seq x y z
N MET A 1 64.34 24.58 24.18
CA MET A 1 63.55 25.57 24.94
C MET A 1 62.47 26.14 24.03
N GLY A 2 61.20 26.09 24.45
CA GLY A 2 60.02 26.73 23.83
C GLY A 2 59.48 25.99 22.60
N LEU A 3 58.40 25.20 22.61
CA LEU A 3 56.99 25.45 23.01
C LEU A 3 56.41 26.70 22.34
N HIS A 4 55.48 26.46 21.39
CA HIS A 4 54.21 27.14 21.06
C HIS A 4 53.71 26.37 19.81
N GLY A 5 52.79 25.40 19.86
CA GLY A 5 51.65 25.27 20.75
C GLY A 5 50.47 26.11 20.27
N ASP A 6 50.27 26.21 18.95
CA ASP A 6 49.11 26.88 18.36
C ASP A 6 47.84 26.09 18.70
N ALA A 7 47.17 26.55 19.76
CA ALA A 7 45.86 26.14 20.17
C ALA A 7 44.86 26.44 19.05
N LEU A 8 44.41 25.38 18.37
CA LEU A 8 43.20 25.43 17.56
C LEU A 8 42.00 25.73 18.49
N PRO A 9 41.05 26.59 18.07
CA PRO A 9 40.03 27.12 18.96
C PRO A 9 39.03 26.03 19.39
N GLU A 10 38.84 25.88 20.71
CA GLU A 10 37.81 25.04 21.34
C GLU A 10 36.36 25.35 20.90
N PHE A 11 36.16 26.39 20.08
CA PHE A 11 34.84 26.82 19.63
C PHE A 11 34.23 25.95 18.52
N CYS A 12 35.01 25.11 17.84
CA CYS A 12 34.48 24.23 16.79
C CYS A 12 33.88 22.91 17.32
N TYR A 13 34.10 22.53 18.59
CA TYR A 13 33.61 21.24 19.11
C TYR A 13 32.23 21.29 19.78
N ARG A 14 31.62 22.47 19.93
CA ARG A 14 30.35 22.64 20.67
C ARG A 14 29.12 22.90 19.81
N ALA A 15 29.27 23.12 18.51
CA ALA A 15 28.14 23.39 17.61
C ALA A 15 27.53 22.12 16.98
N GLU A 16 28.21 20.97 17.06
CA GLU A 16 27.78 19.73 16.38
C GLU A 16 27.20 18.65 17.32
N TRP A 17 27.17 18.89 18.63
CA TRP A 17 26.76 17.87 19.62
C TRP A 17 25.27 17.89 20.01
N ASN A 18 24.48 18.87 19.54
CA ASN A 18 23.12 19.15 20.04
C ASN A 18 22.01 19.20 18.97
N ARG A 19 22.19 18.50 17.84
CA ARG A 19 21.09 18.16 16.92
C ARG A 19 20.78 16.66 16.97
N ARG A 20 20.61 16.14 18.19
CA ARG A 20 19.98 14.83 18.40
C ARG A 20 18.47 15.07 18.34
N ASN A 21 17.94 15.21 17.12
CA ASN A 21 16.50 15.07 16.91
C ASN A 21 16.17 13.63 17.32
N SER A 22 15.74 13.46 18.57
CA SER A 22 15.32 12.16 19.08
C SER A 22 14.11 11.76 18.28
N MET A 23 14.28 10.81 17.37
CA MET A 23 13.16 10.18 16.69
C MET A 23 12.24 9.58 17.74
N LYS A 24 10.97 9.99 17.70
CA LYS A 24 9.92 9.54 18.61
C LYS A 24 8.86 8.80 17.81
N VAL A 25 8.38 7.71 18.38
CA VAL A 25 7.19 7.02 17.90
C VAL A 25 6.00 7.56 18.67
N LYS A 26 4.98 8.01 17.94
CA LYS A 26 3.68 8.42 18.50
C LYS A 26 2.58 7.68 17.77
N TYR A 27 1.52 7.34 18.50
CA TYR A 27 0.34 6.75 17.91
C TYR A 27 -0.93 7.37 18.49
N LYS A 28 -2.02 7.26 17.74
CA LYS A 28 -3.36 7.69 18.16
C LYS A 28 -4.39 6.69 17.66
N VAL A 29 -5.30 6.29 18.54
CA VAL A 29 -6.40 5.36 18.24
C VAL A 29 -7.71 6.14 18.22
N PHE A 30 -8.54 5.88 17.21
CA PHE A 30 -9.87 6.42 17.05
C PHE A 30 -10.88 5.27 17.13
N SER A 31 -11.71 5.27 18.17
CA SER A 31 -12.65 4.19 18.40
C SER A 31 -13.85 4.27 17.47
N ASN A 32 -14.28 3.13 16.94
CA ASN A 32 -15.48 2.99 16.11
C ASN A 32 -15.50 3.93 14.88
N LEU A 33 -14.33 4.16 14.29
CA LEU A 33 -14.17 4.95 13.07
C LEU A 33 -13.68 4.04 11.95
N TYR A 34 -14.64 3.48 11.21
CA TYR A 34 -14.34 2.63 10.06
C TYR A 34 -14.06 3.47 8.81
N GLN A 35 -12.98 3.15 8.09
CA GLN A 35 -12.65 3.76 6.82
C GLN A 35 -12.13 2.73 5.82
N ASP A 36 -12.31 2.99 4.53
CA ASP A 36 -11.79 2.13 3.46
C ASP A 36 -10.25 2.15 3.38
N SER A 37 -9.68 1.06 2.91
CA SER A 37 -8.23 0.85 2.85
C SER A 37 -7.51 1.84 1.95
N VAL A 38 -8.15 2.28 0.86
CA VAL A 38 -7.55 3.18 -0.13
C VAL A 38 -7.37 4.57 0.47
N SER A 39 -8.40 5.10 1.13
CA SER A 39 -8.34 6.35 1.88
C SER A 39 -7.21 6.32 2.92
N LEU A 40 -7.11 5.22 3.69
CA LEU A 40 -6.07 5.07 4.72
C LEU A 40 -4.66 5.06 4.09
N MET A 41 -4.48 4.35 2.97
CA MET A 41 -3.21 4.33 2.24
C MET A 41 -2.82 5.72 1.70
N GLN A 42 -3.78 6.47 1.16
CA GLN A 42 -3.55 7.83 0.68
C GLN A 42 -3.11 8.76 1.82
N ILE A 43 -3.80 8.71 2.96
CA ILE A 43 -3.46 9.51 4.15
C ILE A 43 -2.06 9.12 4.67
N SER A 44 -1.77 7.83 4.77
CA SER A 44 -0.46 7.32 5.18
C SER A 44 0.67 7.83 4.27
N ALA A 45 0.48 7.78 2.95
CA ALA A 45 1.45 8.26 1.97
C ALA A 45 1.65 9.78 2.03
N GLN A 46 0.61 10.56 2.34
CA GLN A 46 0.73 12.01 2.50
C GLN A 46 1.53 12.38 3.74
N ILE A 47 1.23 11.77 4.89
CA ILE A 47 1.93 12.05 6.14
C ILE A 47 3.39 11.61 6.08
N SER A 48 3.67 10.48 5.41
CA SER A 48 5.03 9.99 5.22
C SER A 48 5.92 10.93 4.40
N LYS A 49 5.34 11.88 3.65
CA LYS A 49 6.09 12.89 2.87
C LYS A 49 6.51 14.11 3.70
N LEU A 50 6.03 14.25 4.93
CA LEU A 50 6.37 15.41 5.77
C LEU A 50 7.87 15.37 6.14
N PRO A 51 8.59 16.50 6.00
CA PRO A 51 10.00 16.55 6.36
C PRO A 51 10.16 16.32 7.86
N GLY A 52 10.98 15.33 8.24
CA GLY A 52 11.16 14.93 9.64
C GLY A 52 10.32 13.71 10.06
N ILE A 53 9.46 13.18 9.19
CA ILE A 53 8.87 11.85 9.36
C ILE A 53 9.77 10.81 8.67
N GLN A 54 10.16 9.78 9.41
CA GLN A 54 10.84 8.61 8.86
C GLN A 54 9.85 7.56 8.40
N GLN A 55 8.76 7.39 9.15
CA GLN A 55 7.76 6.38 8.83
C GLN A 55 6.39 6.78 9.38
N ALA A 56 5.34 6.59 8.61
CA ALA A 56 3.97 6.76 9.06
C ALA A 56 3.09 5.63 8.51
N SER A 57 2.08 5.26 9.27
CA SER A 57 1.09 4.25 8.88
C SER A 57 -0.26 4.59 9.47
N VAL A 58 -1.31 4.44 8.65
CA VAL A 58 -2.71 4.61 9.06
C VAL A 58 -3.44 3.34 8.67
N VAL A 59 -3.97 2.63 9.66
CA VAL A 59 -4.55 1.29 9.48
C VAL A 59 -5.74 1.06 10.38
N MET A 60 -6.61 0.14 10.00
CA MET A 60 -7.61 -0.43 10.93
C MET A 60 -6.91 -1.32 11.97
N GLY A 61 -7.44 -1.37 13.19
CA GLY A 61 -6.94 -2.15 14.32
C GLY A 61 -7.16 -3.66 14.20
N THR A 62 -7.03 -4.23 13.00
CA THR A 62 -7.06 -5.67 12.80
C THR A 62 -5.78 -6.32 13.33
N PRO A 63 -5.81 -7.57 13.81
CA PRO A 63 -4.62 -8.24 14.34
C PRO A 63 -3.41 -8.23 13.39
N ASN A 64 -3.65 -8.46 12.09
CA ASN A 64 -2.61 -8.45 11.06
C ASN A 64 -1.97 -7.06 10.89
N ASN A 65 -2.77 -6.00 10.93
CA ASN A 65 -2.25 -4.64 10.80
C ASN A 65 -1.46 -4.22 12.05
N LEU A 66 -1.91 -4.61 13.24
CA LEU A 66 -1.21 -4.34 14.50
C LEU A 66 0.15 -5.05 14.55
N GLU A 67 0.23 -6.28 14.04
CA GLU A 67 1.49 -7.00 13.88
C GLU A 67 2.43 -6.28 12.91
N GLN A 68 1.93 -5.82 11.75
CA GLN A 68 2.72 -5.03 10.81
C GLN A 68 3.25 -3.72 11.42
N LEU A 69 2.45 -3.04 12.26
CA LEU A 69 2.90 -1.84 12.98
C LEU A 69 4.03 -2.15 13.97
N ARG A 70 3.96 -3.30 14.66
CA ARG A 70 5.01 -3.74 15.58
C ARG A 70 6.30 -4.05 14.84
N ASP A 71 6.21 -4.78 13.73
CA ASP A 71 7.37 -5.16 12.93
C ASP A 71 8.04 -3.95 12.27
N ALA A 72 7.23 -2.93 11.96
CA ALA A 72 7.67 -1.61 11.51
C ALA A 72 8.30 -0.73 12.63
N GLY A 73 8.28 -1.15 13.89
CA GLY A 73 8.72 -0.33 15.02
C GLY A 73 7.82 0.87 15.32
N LEU A 74 6.60 0.90 14.77
CA LEU A 74 5.62 1.99 14.90
C LEU A 74 4.70 1.84 16.13
N GLY A 75 4.85 0.79 16.92
CA GLY A 75 4.16 0.63 18.19
C GLY A 75 4.07 -0.82 18.63
N ASN A 76 4.43 -1.10 19.87
CA ASN A 76 4.58 -2.47 20.36
C ASN A 76 3.35 -2.97 21.14
N GLU A 77 2.52 -2.06 21.67
CA GLU A 77 1.42 -2.36 22.59
C GLU A 77 0.15 -1.55 22.24
N ILE A 78 -0.18 -1.45 20.95
CA ILE A 78 -1.41 -0.78 20.52
C ILE A 78 -2.58 -1.74 20.70
N ASN A 79 -3.44 -1.44 21.69
CA ASN A 79 -4.67 -2.19 21.89
C ASN A 79 -5.82 -1.50 21.12
N ALA A 80 -6.23 -2.11 20.01
CA ALA A 80 -7.29 -1.60 19.13
C ALA A 80 -8.13 -2.77 18.60
N SER A 81 -9.42 -2.53 18.41
CA SER A 81 -10.37 -3.46 17.78
C SER A 81 -10.34 -3.31 16.25
N PRO A 82 -10.80 -4.31 15.48
CA PRO A 82 -10.95 -4.17 14.02
C PRO A 82 -11.78 -2.97 13.54
N ASN A 83 -12.68 -2.44 14.40
CA ASN A 83 -13.48 -1.25 14.11
C ASN A 83 -12.81 0.07 14.50
N ASP A 84 -11.62 0.00 15.10
CA ASP A 84 -10.86 1.17 15.51
C ASP A 84 -9.80 1.50 14.46
N LEU A 85 -9.52 2.78 14.30
CA LEU A 85 -8.49 3.27 13.40
C LEU A 85 -7.25 3.66 14.20
N VAL A 86 -6.08 3.23 13.73
CA VAL A 86 -4.79 3.49 14.34
C VAL A 86 -3.94 4.33 13.39
N ILE A 87 -3.44 5.45 13.91
CA ILE A 87 -2.46 6.31 13.25
C ILE A 87 -1.15 6.16 14.02
N ALA A 88 -0.07 5.76 13.36
CA ALA A 88 1.24 5.61 13.97
C ALA A 88 2.30 6.35 13.14
N VAL A 89 3.15 7.12 13.80
CA VAL A 89 4.17 7.97 13.17
C VAL A 89 5.49 7.88 13.93
N MET A 90 6.60 7.86 13.19
CA MET A 90 7.96 7.90 13.70
C MET A 90 8.69 9.05 13.03
N GLY A 91 9.20 9.97 13.83
CA GLY A 91 9.72 11.24 13.34
C GLY A 91 10.24 12.14 14.44
N GLU A 92 10.61 13.36 14.05
CA GLU A 92 10.89 14.44 14.99
C GLU A 92 9.65 14.77 15.82
N GLU A 93 9.83 15.06 17.11
CA GLU A 93 8.72 15.12 18.06
C GLU A 93 7.62 16.13 17.69
N ASP A 94 8.03 17.29 17.19
CA ASP A 94 7.15 18.38 16.76
C ASP A 94 6.40 18.00 15.47
N ILE A 95 7.11 17.40 14.52
CA ILE A 95 6.54 16.96 13.24
C ILE A 95 5.56 15.79 13.44
N CYS A 96 5.83 14.90 14.39
CA CYS A 96 4.91 13.81 14.73
C CYS A 96 3.54 14.34 15.20
N ASN A 97 3.50 15.45 15.94
CA ASN A 97 2.24 16.06 16.36
C ASN A 97 1.49 16.68 15.17
N GLU A 98 2.21 17.38 14.29
CA GLU A 98 1.65 17.96 13.06
C GLU A 98 1.08 16.87 12.14
N ALA A 99 1.84 15.79 11.95
CA ALA A 99 1.45 14.61 11.20
C ALA A 99 0.13 14.00 11.73
N LEU A 100 0.01 13.83 13.04
CA LEU A 100 -1.21 13.30 13.67
C LEU A 100 -2.41 14.24 13.49
N LEU A 101 -2.20 15.56 13.58
CA LEU A 101 -3.25 16.55 13.36
C LEU A 101 -3.72 16.56 11.90
N LEU A 102 -2.79 16.52 10.94
CA LEU A 102 -3.10 16.44 9.52
C LEU A 102 -3.87 15.16 9.20
N ALA A 103 -3.44 14.02 9.75
CA ALA A 103 -4.14 12.75 9.62
C ALA A 103 -5.58 12.84 10.13
N GLN A 104 -5.76 13.40 11.32
CA GLN A 104 -7.09 13.57 11.93
C GLN A 104 -7.99 14.50 11.11
N GLN A 105 -7.45 15.60 10.60
CA GLN A 105 -8.18 16.51 9.72
C GLN A 105 -8.65 15.78 8.47
N ARG A 106 -7.77 15.03 7.80
CA ARG A 106 -8.12 14.27 6.59
C ARG A 106 -9.14 13.17 6.83
N LEU A 107 -9.15 12.55 8.02
CA LEU A 107 -10.16 11.56 8.40
C LEU A 107 -11.53 12.18 8.68
N THR A 108 -11.58 13.46 9.06
CA THR A 108 -12.82 14.17 9.43
C THR A 108 -13.36 15.01 8.27
N SER A 109 -12.48 15.51 7.41
CA SER A 109 -12.84 16.06 6.12
C SER A 109 -13.50 14.95 5.32
N LYS A 110 -14.76 15.15 4.95
CA LYS A 110 -15.40 14.33 3.92
C LYS A 110 -14.43 14.24 2.74
N PRO A 111 -14.34 13.10 2.03
CA PRO A 111 -13.62 13.08 0.78
C PRO A 111 -14.18 14.23 -0.05
N ASP A 112 -13.34 15.23 -0.34
CA ASP A 112 -13.59 16.04 -1.51
C ASP A 112 -13.65 14.99 -2.62
N ASP A 113 -14.83 14.80 -3.18
CA ASP A 113 -14.97 14.27 -4.51
C ASP A 113 -14.08 15.20 -5.36
N GLU A 114 -12.80 14.86 -5.48
CA GLU A 114 -11.96 15.36 -6.56
C GLU A 114 -12.66 14.83 -7.80
N THR A 115 -13.53 15.69 -8.30
CA THR A 115 -14.32 15.54 -9.48
C THR A 115 -13.33 15.34 -10.61
N ASP A 116 -13.05 14.07 -10.92
CA ASP A 116 -12.58 13.68 -12.24
C ASP A 116 -13.70 14.02 -13.23
N CYS A 117 -13.71 15.29 -13.66
CA CYS A 117 -14.62 15.86 -14.65
C CYS A 117 -14.27 15.39 -16.08
N GLY A 118 -13.66 14.22 -16.24
CA GLY A 118 -13.70 13.50 -17.50
C GLY A 118 -15.09 12.89 -17.66
N ILE A 119 -15.70 13.03 -18.83
CA ILE A 119 -16.87 12.20 -19.20
C ILE A 119 -16.45 10.75 -18.98
N LYS A 120 -16.85 10.14 -17.85
CA LYS A 120 -16.56 8.74 -17.58
C LYS A 120 -17.24 7.97 -18.70
N SER A 121 -16.44 7.45 -19.63
CA SER A 121 -16.88 6.34 -20.47
C SER A 121 -17.54 5.32 -19.55
N PRO A 122 -18.69 4.73 -19.91
CA PRO A 122 -19.41 3.81 -19.05
C PRO A 122 -18.40 2.85 -18.43
N GLU A 123 -18.42 2.71 -17.10
CA GLU A 123 -17.51 1.81 -16.42
C GLU A 123 -17.60 0.45 -17.12
N LYS A 124 -16.46 -0.07 -17.56
CA LYS A 124 -16.39 -1.38 -18.22
C LYS A 124 -16.69 -2.41 -17.14
N VAL A 125 -17.98 -2.73 -16.95
CA VAL A 125 -18.44 -3.64 -15.89
C VAL A 125 -18.32 -5.12 -16.26
N SER A 126 -17.76 -5.44 -17.43
CA SER A 126 -17.48 -6.82 -17.86
C SER A 126 -16.24 -6.92 -18.76
N LEU A 127 -15.66 -8.11 -18.80
CA LEU A 127 -14.51 -8.44 -19.65
C LEU A 127 -14.83 -8.30 -21.14
N GLU A 128 -16.08 -8.63 -21.53
CA GLU A 128 -16.56 -8.50 -22.91
C GLU A 128 -16.60 -7.03 -23.34
N MET A 129 -17.13 -6.14 -22.49
CA MET A 129 -17.12 -4.69 -22.76
C MET A 129 -15.70 -4.12 -22.79
N ALA A 130 -14.79 -4.68 -21.99
CA ALA A 130 -13.39 -4.29 -22.04
C ALA A 130 -12.73 -4.70 -23.36
N LEU A 131 -13.03 -5.90 -23.87
CA LEU A 131 -12.49 -6.42 -25.13
C LEU A 131 -13.13 -5.76 -26.37
N GLU A 132 -14.41 -5.39 -26.31
CA GLU A 132 -15.06 -4.60 -27.36
C GLU A 132 -14.41 -3.23 -27.53
N ALA A 133 -14.02 -2.61 -26.41
CA ALA A 133 -13.34 -1.33 -26.42
C ALA A 133 -11.86 -1.45 -26.81
N GLU A 134 -11.18 -2.53 -26.38
CA GLU A 134 -9.77 -2.79 -26.67
C GLU A 134 -9.55 -4.23 -27.16
N PRO A 135 -9.69 -4.48 -28.47
CA PRO A 135 -9.60 -5.82 -29.05
C PRO A 135 -8.22 -6.48 -28.91
N GLU A 136 -7.16 -5.69 -28.73
CA GLU A 136 -5.78 -6.16 -28.57
C GLU A 136 -5.44 -6.58 -27.13
N ALA A 137 -6.37 -6.41 -26.18
CA ALA A 137 -6.15 -6.79 -24.79
C ALA A 137 -6.01 -8.32 -24.65
N ASN A 138 -4.83 -8.77 -24.23
CA ASN A 138 -4.48 -10.20 -24.15
C ASN A 138 -4.11 -10.68 -22.75
N LEU A 139 -4.27 -9.86 -21.71
CA LEU A 139 -3.96 -10.19 -20.31
C LEU A 139 -5.06 -9.67 -19.38
N ALA A 140 -5.54 -10.54 -18.49
CA ALA A 140 -6.48 -10.22 -17.41
C ALA A 140 -5.79 -10.40 -16.05
N LEU A 141 -5.73 -9.33 -15.26
CA LEU A 141 -5.27 -9.34 -13.87
C LEU A 141 -6.47 -9.41 -12.93
N ILE A 142 -6.60 -10.50 -12.17
CA ILE A 142 -7.78 -10.79 -11.35
C ILE A 142 -7.46 -10.59 -9.87
N SER A 143 -8.17 -9.66 -9.24
CA SER A 143 -8.02 -9.27 -7.82
C SER A 143 -9.36 -9.19 -7.09
N VAL A 144 -10.33 -10.02 -7.47
CA VAL A 144 -11.65 -10.12 -6.81
C VAL A 144 -11.59 -11.09 -5.61
N PRO A 145 -12.56 -11.09 -4.67
CA PRO A 145 -12.58 -12.08 -3.59
C PRO A 145 -12.52 -13.52 -4.11
N GLY A 146 -11.82 -14.41 -3.38
CA GLY A 146 -11.48 -15.76 -3.84
C GLY A 146 -12.65 -16.61 -4.36
N ASP A 147 -13.84 -16.42 -3.78
CA ASP A 147 -15.07 -17.12 -4.21
C ASP A 147 -15.50 -16.80 -5.66
N TYR A 148 -15.11 -15.62 -6.18
CA TYR A 148 -15.43 -15.16 -7.54
C TYR A 148 -14.25 -15.28 -8.51
N ALA A 149 -13.02 -15.37 -7.98
CA ALA A 149 -11.79 -15.32 -8.78
C ALA A 149 -11.72 -16.41 -9.86
N ALA A 150 -12.16 -17.63 -9.53
CA ALA A 150 -12.18 -18.74 -10.46
C ALA A 150 -13.15 -18.50 -11.63
N ALA A 151 -14.32 -17.91 -11.37
CA ALA A 151 -15.31 -17.62 -12.40
C ALA A 151 -14.80 -16.54 -13.37
N GLU A 152 -14.19 -15.48 -12.85
CA GLU A 152 -13.59 -14.42 -13.68
C GLU A 152 -12.40 -14.93 -14.50
N ALA A 153 -11.59 -15.84 -13.94
CA ALA A 153 -10.48 -16.45 -14.67
C ALA A 153 -10.97 -17.30 -15.86
N ILE A 154 -12.02 -18.09 -15.66
CA ILE A 154 -12.61 -18.89 -16.73
C ILE A 154 -13.18 -17.99 -17.83
N LYS A 155 -13.84 -16.89 -17.48
CA LYS A 155 -14.34 -15.91 -18.47
C LYS A 155 -13.20 -15.33 -19.30
N ALA A 156 -12.13 -14.86 -18.65
CA ALA A 156 -10.97 -14.30 -19.34
C ALA A 156 -10.30 -15.33 -20.29
N LEU A 157 -10.15 -16.58 -19.84
CA LEU A 157 -9.62 -17.67 -20.68
C LEU A 157 -10.52 -17.99 -21.87
N ASN A 158 -11.85 -17.99 -21.68
CA ASN A 158 -12.81 -18.20 -22.78
C ASN A 158 -12.78 -17.08 -23.82
N LEU A 159 -12.38 -15.87 -23.41
CA LEU A 159 -12.15 -14.71 -24.28
C LEU A 159 -10.76 -14.70 -24.93
N GLY A 160 -9.93 -15.73 -24.70
CA GLY A 160 -8.60 -15.85 -25.30
C GLY A 160 -7.52 -15.02 -24.61
N MET A 161 -7.79 -14.48 -23.42
CA MET A 161 -6.82 -13.69 -22.65
C MET A 161 -5.93 -14.59 -21.77
N ASN A 162 -4.68 -14.18 -21.56
CA ASN A 162 -3.82 -14.72 -20.51
C ASN A 162 -4.34 -14.25 -19.15
N VAL A 163 -4.15 -15.05 -18.10
CA VAL A 163 -4.65 -14.71 -16.76
C VAL A 163 -3.50 -14.67 -15.75
N MET A 164 -3.44 -13.58 -15.00
CA MET A 164 -2.67 -13.46 -13.77
C MET A 164 -3.64 -13.35 -12.59
N MET A 165 -3.53 -14.25 -11.62
CA MET A 165 -4.41 -14.31 -10.46
C MET A 165 -3.68 -13.77 -9.22
N PHE A 166 -4.20 -12.67 -8.66
CA PHE A 166 -3.72 -12.05 -7.43
C PHE A 166 -4.67 -12.28 -6.25
N SER A 167 -5.88 -12.82 -6.50
CA SER A 167 -6.87 -13.15 -5.48
C SER A 167 -6.39 -14.21 -4.50
N ASP A 168 -6.55 -13.93 -3.21
CA ASP A 168 -6.34 -14.89 -2.13
C ASP A 168 -7.57 -15.76 -1.83
N ASN A 169 -7.36 -16.87 -1.12
CA ASN A 169 -8.40 -17.76 -0.59
C ASN A 169 -9.31 -18.37 -1.68
N VAL A 170 -8.77 -18.62 -2.87
CA VAL A 170 -9.46 -19.34 -3.95
C VAL A 170 -9.63 -20.79 -3.55
N GLN A 171 -10.87 -21.23 -3.35
CA GLN A 171 -11.16 -22.57 -2.86
C GLN A 171 -10.67 -23.63 -3.85
N TYR A 172 -9.94 -24.63 -3.35
CA TYR A 172 -9.57 -25.80 -4.15
C TYR A 172 -10.82 -26.67 -4.38
N ARG A 173 -11.54 -26.40 -5.47
CA ARG A 173 -12.58 -27.31 -5.95
C ARG A 173 -11.92 -28.25 -6.95
N ALA A 174 -11.84 -29.54 -6.63
CA ALA A 174 -11.35 -30.58 -7.53
C ALA A 174 -12.29 -30.74 -8.74
N GLY A 175 -12.13 -29.87 -9.74
CA GLY A 175 -12.74 -29.97 -11.05
C GLY A 175 -11.62 -30.17 -12.07
N LYS A 176 -11.79 -31.14 -12.98
CA LYS A 176 -10.80 -31.47 -14.03
C LYS A 176 -10.39 -30.19 -14.79
N ILE A 177 -9.23 -29.65 -14.45
CA ILE A 177 -8.56 -28.66 -15.29
C ILE A 177 -8.15 -29.43 -16.53
N HIS A 178 -8.91 -29.30 -17.61
CA HIS A 178 -8.51 -29.82 -18.91
C HIS A 178 -7.16 -29.17 -19.25
N GLN A 179 -6.10 -29.97 -19.31
CA GLN A 179 -4.75 -29.59 -19.73
C GLN A 179 -4.68 -29.25 -21.23
N ASN A 180 -5.67 -28.53 -21.76
CA ASN A 180 -5.77 -28.17 -23.17
C ASN A 180 -5.38 -26.71 -23.34
N ALA A 181 -4.13 -26.35 -23.03
CA ALA A 181 -3.59 -25.02 -23.34
C ALA A 181 -2.07 -25.02 -23.55
N CYS A 182 -1.50 -26.12 -24.04
CA CYS A 182 -0.18 -26.07 -24.66
C CYS A 182 -0.25 -26.80 -26.00
N PRO A 183 -0.40 -26.08 -27.13
CA PRO A 183 -0.10 -26.68 -28.41
C PRO A 183 1.41 -27.00 -28.38
N ARG A 184 1.74 -28.29 -28.25
CA ARG A 184 3.08 -28.76 -28.61
C ARG A 184 3.28 -28.38 -30.07
N THR A 185 4.12 -27.38 -30.33
CA THR A 185 4.57 -27.06 -31.67
C THR A 185 5.20 -28.32 -32.26
N SER A 186 4.56 -28.81 -33.33
CA SER A 186 4.95 -30.00 -34.06
C SER A 186 6.17 -29.70 -34.92
N ALA A 187 7.16 -30.58 -34.80
CA ALA A 187 8.18 -30.94 -35.78
C ALA A 187 8.47 -29.94 -36.91
N HIS A 188 9.63 -29.30 -36.81
CA HIS A 188 10.36 -28.82 -37.98
C HIS A 188 10.70 -30.03 -38.87
N ARG A 189 9.86 -30.29 -39.87
CA ARG A 189 10.30 -30.88 -41.13
C ARG A 189 10.86 -29.72 -41.96
N ASN A 190 12.10 -29.83 -42.38
CA ASN A 190 12.57 -29.30 -43.67
C ASN A 190 13.74 -30.17 -44.09
N GLY A 191 13.55 -30.89 -45.20
CA GLY A 191 14.62 -31.56 -45.90
C GLY A 191 15.33 -30.59 -46.84
N THR A 192 16.64 -30.75 -46.96
CA THR A 192 17.37 -30.96 -48.23
C THR A 192 18.66 -31.69 -47.90
#